data_AF-A0A3D4BAF2-F1
#
_entry.id   AF-A0A3D4BAF2-F1
#
_cell.length_a   1.000
_cell.length_b   1.000
_cell.length_c   1.000
_cell.angle_alpha   90.00
_cell.angle_beta   90.00
_cell.angle_gamma   90.00
#
_symmetry.space_group_name_H-M   'P 1'
#
loop_
_entity.id
_entity.type
_entity.pdbx_description
1 polymer ?
#
loop_
_entity_poly.entity_id
_entity_poly.type
_entity_poly.pdbx_seq_one_letter_code
_entity_poly.pdbx_strand_id
1 'polypeptide(L)' 'MDPTCLNYLLTDQERRRFEEDGYFIVKDVLPREMIPELIAVVDRIDAELRPNFDRGPYEGCNHFDFIGQDDIFLEL' A
#
# COMPACT_ATOMS: atom_id res chain seq x y z
N MET A 1 -3.32 19.86 6.38
CA MET A 1 -2.36 18.99 7.11
C MET A 1 -2.61 19.18 8.59
N ASP A 2 -2.86 18.12 9.34
CA ASP A 2 -3.06 18.16 10.79
C ASP A 2 -1.70 18.24 11.51
N PRO A 3 -1.43 19.27 12.35
CA PRO A 3 -0.14 19.42 13.06
C PRO A 3 0.24 18.25 13.97
N THR A 4 -0.73 17.42 14.38
CA THR A 4 -0.48 16.25 15.22
C THR A 4 0.33 15.16 14.53
N CYS A 5 0.45 15.19 13.19
CA CYS A 5 1.32 14.28 12.44
C CYS A 5 2.81 14.44 12.77
N LEU A 6 3.19 15.54 13.43
CA LEU A 6 4.55 15.80 13.93
C LEU A 6 4.82 15.13 15.28
N ASN A 7 3.78 14.65 15.97
CA ASN A 7 3.94 13.91 17.21
C ASN A 7 4.35 12.46 16.90
N TYR A 8 5.09 11.82 17.82
CA TYR A 8 5.27 10.38 17.76
C TYR A 8 3.90 9.69 17.93
N LEU A 9 3.37 9.18 16.83
CA LEU A 9 2.06 8.52 16.78
C LEU A 9 2.13 7.05 17.24
N LEU A 10 3.33 6.48 17.34
CA LEU A 10 3.53 5.12 17.83
C LEU A 10 3.32 5.06 19.33
N THR A 11 2.59 4.06 19.78
CA THR A 11 2.59 3.66 21.19
C THR A 11 4.00 3.18 21.60
N ASP A 12 4.31 3.22 22.89
CA ASP A 12 5.60 2.71 23.41
C ASP A 12 5.83 1.23 23.03
N GLN A 13 4.76 0.44 22.92
CA GLN A 13 4.85 -0.96 22.51
C GLN A 13 5.20 -1.10 21.02
N GLU A 14 4.57 -0.33 20.14
CA GLU A 14 4.86 -0.35 18.70
C GLU A 14 6.28 0.16 18.43
N ARG A 15 6.70 1.20 19.16
CA ARG A 15 8.06 1.72 19.10
C ARG A 15 9.09 0.65 19.47
N ARG A 16 8.90 -0.04 20.60
CA ARG A 16 9.81 -1.13 21.02
C ARG A 16 9.87 -2.25 19.99
N ARG A 17 8.73 -2.70 19.47
CA ARG A 17 8.70 -3.71 18.40
C ARG A 17 9.47 -3.26 17.17
N PHE A 18 9.27 -2.02 16.74
CA PHE A 18 10.01 -1.47 15.61
C PHE A 18 11.52 -1.41 15.88
N GLU A 19 11.94 -0.99 17.08
CA GLU A 19 13.35 -0.92 17.49
C GLU A 19 14.01 -2.30 17.63
N GLU A 20 13.28 -3.31 18.09
CA GLU A 20 13.77 -4.69 18.29
C GLU A 20 13.74 -5.52 16.99
N ASP A 21 12.66 -5.46 16.23
CA ASP A 21 12.40 -6.32 15.07
C ASP A 21 12.74 -5.62 13.73
N GLY A 22 12.91 -4.30 13.73
CA GLY A 22 13.12 -3.47 12.53
C GLY A 22 11.84 -3.17 11.73
N TYR A 23 10.69 -3.67 12.18
CA TYR A 23 9.35 -3.41 11.63
C TYR A 23 8.29 -3.60 12.72
N PHE A 24 7.06 -3.18 12.45
CA PHE A 24 5.91 -3.56 13.24
C PHE A 24 4.69 -3.69 12.34
N ILE A 25 3.68 -4.45 12.79
CA ILE A 25 2.47 -4.71 12.01
C ILE A 25 1.35 -3.84 12.56
N VAL A 26 0.84 -2.93 11.73
CA VAL A 26 -0.44 -2.26 11.97
C VAL A 26 -1.53 -3.14 11.37
N LYS A 27 -2.47 -3.57 12.22
CA LYS A 27 -3.58 -4.44 11.80
C LYS A 27 -4.75 -3.59 11.32
N ASP A 28 -5.52 -4.13 10.39
CA ASP A 28 -6.79 -3.56 9.94
C ASP A 28 -6.66 -2.10 9.46
N VAL A 29 -5.54 -1.75 8.82
CA VAL A 29 -5.27 -0.40 8.25
C VAL A 29 -6.26 -0.08 7.12
N LEU A 30 -6.63 -1.09 6.35
CA LEU A 30 -7.58 -0.96 5.25
C LEU A 30 -8.94 -1.52 5.68
N PRO A 31 -10.05 -0.80 5.43
CA PRO A 31 -11.40 -1.35 5.57
C PRO A 31 -11.54 -2.66 4.78
N ARG A 32 -12.20 -3.66 5.36
CA ARG A 32 -12.26 -5.01 4.76
C ARG A 32 -13.02 -5.03 3.44
N GLU A 33 -14.00 -4.17 3.33
CA GLU A 33 -14.83 -3.92 2.16
C GLU A 33 -14.05 -3.29 1.00
N MET A 34 -12.99 -2.54 1.28
CA MET A 34 -12.16 -1.88 0.26
C MET A 34 -11.16 -2.86 -0.37
N ILE A 35 -10.79 -3.94 0.33
CA ILE A 35 -9.78 -4.89 -0.12
C ILE A 35 -10.15 -5.55 -1.47
N PRO A 36 -11.35 -6.11 -1.68
CA PRO A 36 -11.72 -6.72 -2.97
C PRO A 36 -11.69 -5.72 -4.13
N GLU A 37 -12.08 -4.47 -3.88
CA GLU A 37 -12.10 -3.41 -4.90
C GLU A 37 -10.67 -3.03 -5.31
N LEU A 38 -9.79 -2.83 -4.33
CA LEU A 38 -8.36 -2.58 -4.58
C LEU A 38 -7.70 -3.72 -5.37
N ILE A 39 -7.99 -4.98 -5.00
CA ILE A 39 -7.45 -6.14 -5.73
C ILE A 39 -7.88 -6.10 -7.19
N ALA A 40 -9.18 -5.89 -7.46
CA ALA A 40 -9.69 -5.87 -8.83
C ALA A 40 -9.07 -4.75 -9.67
N VAL A 41 -8.86 -3.56 -9.08
CA VAL A 41 -8.22 -2.42 -9.76
C VAL A 41 -6.75 -2.70 -10.05
N VAL A 42 -5.99 -3.21 -9.06
CA VAL A 42 -4.57 -3.53 -9.23
C VAL A 42 -4.37 -4.67 -10.24
N ASP A 43 -5.21 -5.71 -10.22
CA ASP A 43 -5.17 -6.81 -11.19
C ASP A 43 -5.41 -6.30 -12.62
N ARG A 44 -6.35 -5.37 -12.80
CA ARG A 44 -6.61 -4.72 -14.10
C ARG A 44 -5.38 -3.95 -14.58
N ILE A 45 -4.79 -3.13 -13.70
CA ILE A 45 -3.61 -2.31 -14.02
C ILE A 45 -2.40 -3.21 -14.36
N ASP A 46 -2.17 -4.28 -13.58
CA ASP A 46 -1.10 -5.23 -13.86
C ASP A 46 -1.30 -5.93 -15.21
N ALA A 47 -2.52 -6.38 -15.53
CA ALA A 47 -2.82 -7.01 -16.81
C ALA A 47 -2.57 -6.08 -18.01
N GLU A 48 -2.85 -4.78 -17.87
CA GLU A 48 -2.60 -3.76 -18.90
C GLU A 48 -1.11 -3.42 -19.05
N LEU A 49 -0.37 -3.37 -17.95
CA LEU A 49 1.03 -2.91 -17.95
C LEU A 49 2.05 -4.01 -18.14
N ARG A 50 1.80 -5.20 -17.60
CA ARG A 50 2.74 -6.33 -17.60
C ARG A 50 3.25 -6.72 -18.99
N PRO A 51 2.44 -6.70 -20.07
CA PRO A 51 2.94 -6.97 -21.42
C PRO A 51 4.04 -5.99 -21.89
N ASN A 52 4.15 -4.80 -21.27
CA ASN A 52 5.18 -3.81 -21.58
C ASN A 52 6.50 -4.09 -20.85
N PHE A 53 6.52 -5.02 -19.91
CA PHE A 53 7.73 -5.46 -19.22
C PHE A 53 8.17 -6.81 -19.79
N ASP A 54 9.45 -6.94 -20.12
CA ASP A 54 10.07 -8.22 -20.47
C ASP A 54 10.37 -9.02 -19.19
N ARG A 55 9.30 -9.38 -18.46
CA ARG A 55 9.37 -9.98 -17.13
C ARG A 55 8.35 -11.10 -16.96
N GLY A 56 8.70 -12.06 -16.11
CA GLY A 56 7.84 -13.19 -15.78
C GLY A 56 6.56 -12.80 -15.01
N PRO A 57 5.56 -13.69 -14.94
CA PRO A 57 4.28 -13.43 -14.27
C PRO A 57 4.37 -13.32 -12.73
N TYR A 58 5.55 -13.52 -12.15
CA TYR A 58 5.79 -13.37 -10.71
C TYR A 58 6.96 -12.42 -10.44
N GLU A 59 7.46 -11.75 -11.46
CA GLU A 59 8.54 -10.79 -11.33
C GLU A 59 7.97 -9.40 -11.07
N GLY A 60 8.64 -8.67 -10.16
CA GLY A 60 8.22 -7.34 -9.78
C GLY A 60 8.21 -6.39 -10.98
N CYS A 61 7.09 -5.69 -11.19
CA CYS A 61 6.96 -4.63 -12.18
C CYS A 61 6.60 -3.34 -11.44
N ASN A 62 7.59 -2.45 -11.26
CA ASN A 62 7.34 -1.16 -10.61
C ASN A 62 6.57 -0.27 -11.57
N HIS A 63 5.39 0.16 -11.14
CA HIS A 63 4.56 1.13 -11.84
C HIS A 63 4.41 2.38 -10.97
N PHE A 64 4.78 3.53 -11.54
CA PHE A 64 4.76 4.82 -10.86
C PHE A 64 3.54 5.63 -11.30
N ASP A 65 3.21 6.68 -10.55
CA ASP A 65 2.10 7.60 -10.87
C ASP A 65 0.72 6.92 -11.02
N PHE A 66 0.49 5.82 -10.30
CA PHE A 66 -0.74 5.02 -10.38
C PHE A 66 -1.97 5.70 -9.74
N ILE A 67 -1.77 6.71 -8.87
CA ILE A 67 -2.86 7.38 -8.15
C ILE A 67 -3.93 7.92 -9.09
N GLY A 68 -3.56 8.42 -10.27
CA GLY A 68 -4.51 8.97 -11.25
C GLY A 68 -5.21 7.93 -12.13
N GLN A 69 -4.95 6.64 -11.95
CA GLN A 69 -5.51 5.57 -12.80
C GLN A 69 -6.84 5.02 -12.30
N ASP A 70 -7.17 5.25 -11.03
CA ASP A 70 -8.42 4.84 -10.42
C ASP A 70 -8.69 5.66 -9.15
N ASP A 71 -9.93 6.05 -8.92
CA ASP A 71 -10.31 6.93 -7.80
C ASP A 71 -10.12 6.25 -6.45
N ILE A 72 -10.13 4.91 -6.38
CA ILE A 72 -9.94 4.15 -5.13
C ILE A 72 -8.60 4.46 -4.45
N PHE A 73 -7.58 4.87 -5.23
CA PHE A 73 -6.27 5.21 -4.68
C PHE A 73 -6.25 6.56 -3.96
N LEU A 74 -7.26 7.41 -4.16
CA LEU A 74 -7.43 8.66 -3.41
C LEU A 74 -8.00 8.43 -2.00
N GLU A 75 -8.55 7.24 -1.74
CA GLU A 75 -9.11 6.86 -0.44
C GLU A 75 -8.07 6.21 0.51
N LEU A 76 -6.85 5.93 0.01
CA LEU A 76 -5.71 5.42 0.76
C LEU A 76 -5.00 6.52 1.56
#